data_AF-A0A9P9JQD9-F1
#
_entry.id   AF-A0A9P9JQD9-F1
#
_cell.length_a   1.000
_cell.length_b   1.000
_cell.length_c   1.000
_cell.angle_alpha   90.00
_cell.angle_beta   90.00
_cell.angle_gamma   90.00
#
_symmetry.space_group_name_H-M   'P 1'
#
loop_
_entity.id
_entity.type
_entity.pdbx_description
1 polymer ?
#
loop_
_entity_poly.entity_id
_entity_poly.type
_entity_poly.pdbx_seq_one_letter_code
_entity_poly.pdbx_strand_id
1 'polypeptide(L)'
;MRRTRWEEACGAARRDILVTLAELPLTHNQPFWLGVHDGQELISSAEAECKLISITAALDRLFDRCKETVRYTDVSVRRWLRGRFPDRPYKAPFELVMRQASERQYRSEFKRCVCFWFRVLQLSPTIAWSIMGRALSQRQRRMLRQLWFDPAWDTQQPPGQDTVQQCYDEDEFEESEDESDYESTDDEEDEKEGTRGFNLPFEKDDDVSVEESASSQSSGVGPEDPLGDIVLRFCYDMATEDFEDGRASSSLLVYFSAVRGLSRPRGDEYLRPHQFTPVLSRLIYCTRLIFLERIVPRFAHAHIGLSARPLYGQLQMLKEVRAEKMCDGTMSPLGEFLSLLAYGRALHGTEGPVYHFHWSEDAREALGQATKQSRRLMYEWEPLDPNFNSIRDRLSMATANYSFVTDPTNRISDAYLESAYEGVYISGRWSS
;
A
#
# COMPACT_ATOMS: atom_id res chain seq x y z
N MET A 1 -16.93 -5.38 -5.01
CA MET A 1 -16.51 -5.60 -6.42
C MET A 1 -17.13 -4.62 -7.44
N ARG A 2 -18.39 -4.17 -7.30
CA ARG A 2 -19.04 -3.29 -8.33
C ARG A 2 -18.33 -1.94 -8.59
N ARG A 3 -17.73 -1.29 -7.58
CA ARG A 3 -17.06 0.02 -7.74
C ARG A 3 -15.68 -0.07 -8.40
N THR A 4 -14.90 -1.10 -8.07
CA THR A 4 -13.53 -1.29 -8.57
C THR A 4 -13.48 -1.82 -10.00
N ARG A 5 -14.54 -2.51 -10.45
CA ARG A 5 -14.66 -3.13 -11.78
C ARG A 5 -13.45 -4.01 -12.16
N TRP A 6 -12.81 -4.62 -11.17
CA TRP A 6 -11.63 -5.45 -11.39
C TRP A 6 -11.91 -6.69 -12.25
N GLU A 7 -13.14 -7.22 -12.21
CA GLU A 7 -13.56 -8.28 -13.13
C GLU A 7 -13.58 -7.80 -14.59
N GLU A 8 -13.94 -6.54 -14.85
CA GLU A 8 -13.89 -5.97 -16.21
C GLU A 8 -12.45 -5.63 -16.62
N ALA A 9 -11.63 -5.12 -15.69
CA ALA A 9 -10.27 -4.67 -15.98
C ALA A 9 -9.25 -5.81 -16.07
N CYS A 10 -9.37 -6.83 -15.22
CA CYS A 10 -8.41 -7.94 -15.08
C CYS A 10 -9.06 -9.33 -15.28
N GLY A 11 -10.35 -9.41 -15.64
CA GLY A 11 -11.05 -10.69 -15.79
C GLY A 11 -10.61 -11.50 -17.01
N ALA A 12 -10.37 -10.84 -18.14
CA ALA A 12 -9.85 -11.46 -19.35
C ALA A 12 -8.31 -11.52 -19.40
N ALA A 13 -7.64 -10.98 -18.39
CA ALA A 13 -6.21 -10.82 -18.33
C ALA A 13 -5.51 -12.06 -17.73
N ARG A 14 -4.24 -12.29 -18.09
CA ARG A 14 -3.38 -13.31 -17.48
C ARG A 14 -2.84 -12.81 -16.14
N ARG A 15 -3.65 -12.98 -15.10
CA ARG A 15 -3.40 -12.47 -13.73
C ARG A 15 -2.08 -12.95 -13.13
N ASP A 16 -1.70 -14.19 -13.43
CA ASP A 16 -0.42 -14.78 -13.03
C ASP A 16 0.75 -13.94 -13.55
N ILE A 17 0.74 -13.63 -14.85
CA ILE A 17 1.79 -12.83 -15.50
C ILE A 17 1.72 -11.35 -15.05
N LEU A 18 0.52 -10.81 -14.83
CA LEU A 18 0.36 -9.44 -14.33
C LEU A 18 1.01 -9.23 -12.96
N VAL A 19 0.85 -10.19 -12.04
CA VAL A 19 1.51 -10.15 -10.73
C VAL A 19 3.03 -10.19 -10.92
N THR A 20 3.56 -11.10 -11.75
CA THR A 20 5.01 -11.22 -12.00
C THR A 20 5.61 -9.98 -12.68
N LEU A 21 4.89 -9.34 -13.61
CA LEU A 21 5.33 -8.10 -14.25
C LEU A 21 5.58 -6.97 -13.24
N ALA A 22 4.86 -6.96 -12.12
CA ALA A 22 4.96 -5.95 -11.08
C ALA A 22 6.11 -6.18 -10.09
N GLU A 23 6.84 -7.29 -10.14
CA GLU A 23 7.93 -7.55 -9.19
C GLU A 23 9.11 -6.58 -9.38
N LEU A 24 9.98 -6.44 -8.38
CA LEU A 24 11.19 -5.64 -8.52
C LEU A 24 12.26 -6.40 -9.34
N PRO A 25 13.15 -5.69 -10.05
CA PRO A 25 14.25 -6.34 -10.77
C PRO A 25 15.19 -7.04 -9.80
N LEU A 26 15.72 -8.18 -10.22
CA LEU A 26 16.77 -8.88 -9.49
C LEU A 26 18.09 -8.08 -9.60
N THR A 27 18.92 -8.14 -8.58
CA THR A 27 20.15 -7.33 -8.46
C THR A 27 21.28 -7.77 -9.39
N HIS A 28 21.14 -8.91 -10.05
CA HIS A 28 22.16 -9.50 -10.93
C HIS A 28 21.80 -9.28 -12.40
N ASN A 29 22.82 -9.28 -13.26
CA ASN A 29 22.67 -9.21 -14.72
C ASN A 29 22.08 -10.53 -15.28
N GLN A 30 20.83 -10.81 -14.90
CA GLN A 30 20.11 -12.02 -15.24
C GLN A 30 18.77 -11.66 -15.89
N PRO A 31 18.32 -12.47 -16.86
CA PRO A 31 16.99 -12.33 -17.39
C PRO A 31 15.95 -12.65 -16.29
N PHE A 32 14.80 -11.98 -16.33
CA PHE A 32 13.73 -12.15 -15.36
C PHE A 32 12.55 -12.92 -15.97
N TRP A 33 12.20 -14.05 -15.39
CA TRP A 33 11.12 -14.91 -15.87
C TRP A 33 9.75 -14.29 -15.54
N LEU A 34 8.87 -14.19 -16.54
CA LEU A 34 7.55 -13.56 -16.42
C LEU A 34 6.40 -14.56 -16.38
N GLY A 35 6.57 -15.75 -16.96
CA GLY A 35 5.51 -16.73 -17.08
C GLY A 35 5.53 -17.48 -18.40
N VAL A 36 4.53 -18.33 -18.59
CA VAL A 36 4.29 -19.04 -19.87
C VAL A 36 2.98 -18.56 -20.48
N HIS A 37 3.05 -18.12 -21.73
CA HIS A 37 1.91 -17.65 -22.51
C HIS A 37 1.87 -18.35 -23.86
N ASP A 38 0.75 -18.98 -24.21
CA ASP A 38 0.57 -19.78 -25.43
C ASP A 38 1.70 -20.80 -25.69
N GLY A 39 2.19 -21.42 -24.61
CA GLY A 39 3.28 -22.41 -24.66
C GLY A 39 4.68 -21.82 -24.87
N GLN A 40 4.81 -20.48 -24.93
CA GLN A 40 6.09 -19.77 -25.01
C GLN A 40 6.48 -19.19 -23.65
N GLU A 41 7.76 -19.31 -23.30
CA GLU A 41 8.32 -18.67 -22.12
C GLU A 41 8.48 -17.17 -22.37
N LEU A 42 7.89 -16.37 -21.48
CA LEU A 42 8.05 -14.93 -21.48
C LEU A 42 9.14 -14.55 -20.49
N ILE A 43 10.12 -13.80 -20.98
CA ILE A 43 11.31 -13.44 -20.22
C ILE A 43 11.64 -11.98 -20.53
N SER A 44 11.90 -11.20 -19.48
CA SER A 44 12.51 -9.87 -19.60
C SER A 44 14.02 -10.03 -19.75
N SER A 45 14.61 -9.37 -20.74
CA SER A 45 16.05 -9.51 -21.02
C SER A 45 16.90 -8.94 -19.89
N ALA A 46 18.11 -9.47 -19.71
CA ALA A 46 19.05 -8.97 -18.70
C ALA A 46 19.38 -7.47 -18.90
N GLU A 47 19.49 -7.03 -20.16
CA GLU A 47 19.68 -5.61 -20.50
C GLU A 47 18.49 -4.74 -20.05
N ALA A 48 17.26 -5.21 -20.25
CA ALA A 48 16.07 -4.51 -19.80
C ALA A 48 16.01 -4.44 -18.27
N GLU A 49 16.30 -5.53 -17.57
CA GLU A 49 16.32 -5.56 -16.10
C GLU A 49 17.44 -4.67 -15.53
N CYS A 50 18.63 -4.66 -16.11
CA CYS A 50 19.68 -3.71 -15.73
C CYS A 50 19.22 -2.25 -15.89
N LYS A 51 18.51 -1.94 -16.99
CA LYS A 51 17.96 -0.60 -17.17
C LYS A 51 16.86 -0.27 -16.15
N LEU A 52 16.03 -1.23 -15.77
CA LEU A 52 15.06 -1.08 -14.69
C LEU A 52 15.73 -0.78 -13.35
N ILE A 53 16.86 -1.42 -13.04
CA ILE A 53 17.65 -1.09 -11.84
C ILE A 53 18.09 0.37 -11.88
N SER A 54 18.63 0.86 -13.01
CA SER A 54 19.00 2.27 -13.16
C SER A 54 17.81 3.23 -13.01
N ILE A 55 16.64 2.87 -13.56
CA ILE A 55 15.41 3.66 -13.42
C ILE A 55 14.93 3.70 -11.97
N THR A 56 14.91 2.56 -11.28
CA THR A 56 14.48 2.49 -9.88
C THR A 56 15.44 3.22 -8.93
N ALA A 57 16.74 3.21 -9.23
CA ALA A 57 17.73 4.03 -8.51
C ALA A 57 17.55 5.54 -8.76
N ALA A 58 17.23 5.95 -10.01
CA ALA A 58 16.88 7.34 -10.30
C ALA A 58 15.58 7.77 -9.61
N LEU A 59 14.61 6.86 -9.50
CA LEU A 59 13.37 7.08 -8.76
C LEU A 59 13.61 7.27 -7.24
N ASP A 60 14.57 6.55 -6.64
CA ASP A 60 14.96 6.78 -5.24
C ASP A 60 15.51 8.18 -5.03
N ARG A 61 16.45 8.61 -5.89
CA ARG A 61 17.02 9.96 -5.84
C ARG A 61 15.95 11.04 -6.05
N LEU A 62 15.01 10.79 -6.95
CA LEU A 62 13.85 11.66 -7.13
C LEU A 62 13.04 11.76 -5.82
N PHE A 63 12.72 10.64 -5.16
CA PHE A 63 11.97 10.70 -3.90
C PHE A 63 12.76 11.38 -2.77
N ASP A 64 14.09 11.27 -2.74
CA ASP A 64 14.92 12.03 -1.81
C ASP A 64 14.82 13.54 -2.04
N ARG A 65 14.82 13.95 -3.32
CA ARG A 65 14.58 15.35 -3.70
C ARG A 65 13.17 15.83 -3.36
N CYS A 66 12.14 15.02 -3.63
CA CYS A 66 10.76 15.32 -3.24
C CYS A 66 10.63 15.55 -1.73
N LYS A 67 11.30 14.74 -0.90
CA LYS A 67 11.31 14.95 0.56
C LYS A 67 11.93 16.28 0.93
N GLU A 68 13.02 16.67 0.27
CA GLU A 68 13.62 17.96 0.54
C GLU A 68 12.67 19.10 0.17
N THR A 69 11.98 19.02 -0.97
CA THR A 69 10.93 19.98 -1.31
C THR A 69 9.83 20.04 -0.25
N VAL A 70 9.36 18.90 0.29
CA VAL A 70 8.39 18.88 1.39
C VAL A 70 8.93 19.59 2.64
N ARG A 71 10.17 19.29 3.07
CA ARG A 71 10.79 19.88 4.27
C ARG A 71 10.86 21.41 4.21
N TYR A 72 11.06 21.95 3.02
CA TYR A 72 11.15 23.40 2.81
C TYR A 72 9.86 24.03 2.27
N THR A 73 8.73 23.33 2.36
CA THR A 73 7.43 23.85 1.94
C THR A 73 6.58 24.22 3.15
N ASP A 74 6.00 25.42 3.10
CA ASP A 74 5.18 25.96 4.17
C ASP A 74 4.01 25.04 4.56
N VAL A 75 3.62 25.09 5.83
CA VAL A 75 2.50 24.31 6.39
C VAL A 75 1.22 24.53 5.59
N SER A 76 0.94 25.76 5.15
CA SER A 76 -0.25 26.09 4.37
C SER A 76 -0.30 25.28 3.08
N VAL A 77 0.79 25.30 2.30
CA VAL A 77 0.88 24.54 1.04
C VAL A 77 0.76 23.03 1.31
N ARG A 78 1.39 22.52 2.37
CA ARG A 78 1.31 21.10 2.76
C ARG A 78 -0.09 20.67 3.20
N ARG A 79 -0.87 21.55 3.84
CA ARG A 79 -2.29 21.28 4.18
C ARG A 79 -3.17 21.16 2.93
N TRP A 80 -2.92 22.01 1.94
CA TRP A 80 -3.58 21.89 0.63
C TRP A 80 -3.13 20.62 -0.11
N LEU A 81 -1.84 20.28 -0.09
CA LEU A 81 -1.33 19.03 -0.68
C LEU A 81 -2.01 17.78 -0.12
N ARG A 82 -2.25 17.73 1.20
CA ARG A 82 -2.95 16.61 1.88
C ARG A 82 -4.45 16.59 1.62
N GLY A 83 -5.07 17.73 1.34
CA GLY A 83 -6.52 17.86 1.19
C GLY A 83 -7.08 17.03 0.04
N ARG A 84 -8.23 16.39 0.26
CA ARG A 84 -9.02 15.70 -0.78
C ARG A 84 -9.98 16.62 -1.52
N PHE A 85 -10.41 17.71 -0.89
CA PHE A 85 -11.41 18.63 -1.44
C PHE A 85 -10.75 19.83 -2.13
N PRO A 86 -11.37 20.38 -3.20
CA PRO A 86 -10.79 21.47 -3.97
C PRO A 86 -10.89 22.83 -3.27
N ASP A 87 -11.91 23.03 -2.45
CA ASP A 87 -12.34 24.30 -1.87
C ASP A 87 -11.78 24.57 -0.46
N ARG A 88 -11.32 23.54 0.25
CA ARG A 88 -10.80 23.64 1.62
C ARG A 88 -9.49 22.89 1.85
N PRO A 89 -8.57 23.43 2.69
CA PRO A 89 -7.37 22.71 3.09
C PRO A 89 -7.69 21.60 4.10
N TYR A 90 -6.80 20.62 4.24
CA TYR A 90 -6.93 19.64 5.33
C TYR A 90 -6.59 20.27 6.69
N LYS A 91 -7.07 19.65 7.78
CA LYS A 91 -6.79 20.09 9.16
C LYS A 91 -5.29 20.03 9.49
N ALA A 92 -4.61 18.96 9.08
CA ALA A 92 -3.17 18.75 9.28
C ALA A 92 -2.34 18.90 7.99
N PRO A 93 -1.04 19.23 8.08
CA PRO A 93 -0.17 19.24 6.90
C PRO A 93 0.07 17.83 6.35
N PHE A 94 0.51 17.76 5.10
CA PHE A 94 1.19 16.60 4.57
C PHE A 94 2.54 16.43 5.28
N GLU A 95 2.80 15.23 5.78
CA GLU A 95 4.02 14.88 6.52
C GLU A 95 4.74 13.73 5.84
N LEU A 96 6.06 13.72 6.00
CA LEU A 96 6.89 12.63 5.52
C LEU A 96 6.71 11.43 6.45
N VAL A 97 6.69 10.22 5.87
CA VAL A 97 6.69 8.98 6.64
C VAL A 97 7.94 8.93 7.52
N MET A 98 7.74 8.78 8.84
CA MET A 98 8.83 8.83 9.82
C MET A 98 9.62 7.52 9.88
N ARG A 99 8.93 6.37 9.79
CA ARG A 99 9.56 5.05 9.85
C ARG A 99 10.22 4.69 8.52
N GLN A 100 11.51 4.37 8.56
CA GLN A 100 12.26 3.98 7.36
C GLN A 100 11.69 2.72 6.68
N ALA A 101 11.20 1.75 7.45
CA ALA A 101 10.58 0.54 6.92
C ALA A 101 9.34 0.87 6.08
N SER A 102 8.40 1.64 6.66
CA SER A 102 7.21 2.13 5.96
C SER A 102 7.62 2.94 4.72
N GLU A 103 8.60 3.82 4.83
CA GLU A 103 9.06 4.62 3.70
C GLU A 103 9.60 3.77 2.53
N ARG A 104 10.37 2.71 2.84
CA ARG A 104 10.85 1.75 1.83
C ARG A 104 9.69 1.03 1.13
N GLN A 105 8.63 0.65 1.88
CA GLN A 105 7.44 0.03 1.28
C GLN A 105 6.70 0.97 0.32
N TYR A 106 6.62 2.26 0.66
CA TYR A 106 5.97 3.25 -0.19
C TYR A 106 6.75 3.43 -1.51
N ARG A 107 8.08 3.57 -1.42
CA ARG A 107 8.95 3.65 -2.60
C ARG A 107 8.90 2.36 -3.43
N SER A 108 8.92 1.19 -2.80
CA SER A 108 8.89 -0.10 -3.50
C SER A 108 7.60 -0.26 -4.28
N GLU A 109 6.46 0.15 -3.74
CA GLU A 109 5.17 0.10 -4.47
C GLU A 109 5.20 0.93 -5.76
N PHE A 110 5.79 2.13 -5.72
CA PHE A 110 5.91 2.95 -6.93
C PHE A 110 6.97 2.41 -7.90
N LYS A 111 8.07 1.82 -7.40
CA LYS A 111 9.06 1.11 -8.24
C LYS A 111 8.42 -0.07 -8.97
N ARG A 112 7.57 -0.85 -8.29
CA ARG A 112 6.78 -1.94 -8.90
C ARG A 112 5.91 -1.42 -10.04
N CYS A 113 5.27 -0.25 -9.88
CA CYS A 113 4.52 0.40 -10.95
C CYS A 113 5.39 0.70 -12.18
N VAL A 114 6.57 1.27 -11.97
CA VAL A 114 7.50 1.60 -13.04
C VAL A 114 7.98 0.33 -13.75
N CYS A 115 8.41 -0.68 -13.00
CA CYS A 115 8.88 -1.96 -13.55
C CYS A 115 7.79 -2.65 -14.38
N PHE A 116 6.56 -2.68 -13.86
CA PHE A 116 5.40 -3.22 -14.56
C PHE A 116 5.27 -2.64 -15.98
N TRP A 117 5.23 -1.31 -16.10
CA TRP A 117 5.00 -0.67 -17.39
C TRP A 117 6.16 -0.80 -18.37
N PHE A 118 7.39 -0.77 -17.88
CA PHE A 118 8.55 -0.91 -18.75
C PHE A 118 8.77 -2.35 -19.21
N ARG A 119 8.42 -3.35 -18.41
CA ARG A 119 8.37 -4.74 -18.87
C ARG A 119 7.28 -4.95 -19.91
N VAL A 120 6.08 -4.39 -19.68
CA VAL A 120 5.01 -4.39 -20.69
C VAL A 120 5.46 -3.73 -22.00
N LEU A 121 6.24 -2.64 -21.94
CA LEU A 121 6.78 -1.97 -23.12
C LEU A 121 7.70 -2.88 -23.96
N GLN A 122 8.43 -3.81 -23.31
CA GLN A 122 9.32 -4.75 -23.99
C GLN A 122 8.57 -5.91 -24.68
N LEU A 123 7.33 -6.19 -24.27
CA LEU A 123 6.52 -7.23 -24.87
C LEU A 123 6.03 -6.82 -26.27
N SER A 124 5.80 -7.81 -27.14
CA SER A 124 5.17 -7.53 -28.43
C SER A 124 3.75 -6.99 -28.20
N PRO A 125 3.23 -6.09 -29.07
CA PRO A 125 1.90 -5.51 -28.88
C PRO A 125 0.76 -6.54 -28.78
N THR A 126 0.91 -7.69 -29.45
CA THR A 126 -0.07 -8.78 -29.43
C THR A 126 -0.06 -9.51 -28.09
N ILE A 127 1.14 -9.83 -27.57
CA ILE A 127 1.32 -10.47 -26.28
C ILE A 127 0.87 -9.55 -25.15
N ALA A 128 1.26 -8.28 -25.18
CA ALA A 128 0.84 -7.28 -24.19
C ALA A 128 -0.69 -7.15 -24.14
N TRP A 129 -1.36 -7.10 -25.29
CA TRP A 129 -2.83 -7.06 -25.36
C TRP A 129 -3.45 -8.33 -24.77
N SER A 130 -2.92 -9.51 -25.10
CA SER A 130 -3.44 -10.77 -24.58
C SER A 130 -3.23 -10.95 -23.08
N ILE A 131 -2.13 -10.42 -22.52
CA ILE A 131 -1.85 -10.51 -21.08
C ILE A 131 -2.70 -9.51 -20.31
N MET A 132 -2.79 -8.26 -20.77
CA MET A 132 -3.46 -7.19 -20.03
C MET A 132 -4.96 -7.11 -20.30
N GLY A 133 -5.46 -7.74 -21.37
CA GLY A 133 -6.82 -7.53 -21.85
C GLY A 133 -7.08 -6.12 -22.41
N ARG A 134 -6.03 -5.30 -22.58
CA ARG A 134 -6.11 -3.95 -23.16
C ARG A 134 -4.83 -3.56 -23.88
N ALA A 135 -4.93 -2.65 -24.83
CA ALA A 135 -3.77 -2.07 -25.51
C ALA A 135 -3.27 -0.82 -24.78
N LEU A 136 -1.96 -0.61 -24.78
CA LEU A 136 -1.39 0.71 -24.47
C LEU A 136 -1.76 1.72 -25.56
N SER A 137 -2.29 2.87 -25.15
CA SER A 137 -2.64 3.95 -26.06
C SER A 137 -1.39 4.60 -26.69
N GLN A 138 -1.58 5.37 -27.76
CA GLN A 138 -0.44 6.04 -28.41
C GLN A 138 0.27 7.03 -27.48
N ARG A 139 -0.49 7.71 -26.61
CA ARG A 139 0.04 8.65 -25.61
C ARG A 139 0.90 7.90 -24.59
N GLN A 140 0.39 6.79 -24.04
CA GLN A 140 1.11 5.95 -23.09
C GLN A 140 2.40 5.39 -23.68
N ARG A 141 2.34 4.84 -24.90
CA ARG A 141 3.54 4.33 -25.59
C ARG A 141 4.57 5.41 -25.82
N ARG A 142 4.14 6.63 -26.21
CA ARG A 142 5.04 7.76 -26.41
C ARG A 142 5.75 8.14 -25.12
N MET A 143 4.99 8.29 -24.03
CA MET A 143 5.51 8.63 -22.70
C MET A 143 6.52 7.58 -22.20
N LEU A 144 6.19 6.29 -22.31
CA LEU A 144 7.09 5.20 -21.95
C LEU A 144 8.36 5.19 -22.79
N ARG A 145 8.23 5.31 -24.12
CA ARG A 145 9.40 5.35 -25.02
C ARG A 145 10.28 6.57 -24.79
N GLN A 146 9.68 7.71 -24.44
CA GLN A 146 10.42 8.94 -24.17
C GLN A 146 11.34 8.78 -22.96
N LEU A 147 10.92 8.10 -21.89
CA LEU A 147 11.83 7.76 -20.80
C LEU A 147 12.82 6.67 -21.23
N TRP A 148 12.34 5.58 -21.86
CA TRP A 148 13.17 4.41 -22.14
C TRP A 148 14.30 4.68 -23.13
N PHE A 149 14.12 5.58 -24.08
CA PHE A 149 15.11 5.91 -25.11
C PHE A 149 15.71 7.31 -24.92
N ASP A 150 15.61 7.89 -23.72
CA ASP A 150 16.17 9.20 -23.44
C ASP A 150 17.72 9.17 -23.50
N PRO A 151 18.40 10.09 -24.21
CA PRO A 151 19.87 10.13 -24.29
C PRO A 151 20.57 10.32 -22.94
N ALA A 152 19.84 10.79 -21.90
CA ALA A 152 20.41 10.93 -20.57
C ALA A 152 20.96 9.61 -20.00
N TRP A 153 20.45 8.45 -20.44
CA TRP A 153 20.96 7.13 -20.03
C TRP A 153 22.38 6.85 -20.55
N ASP A 154 22.76 7.40 -21.69
CA ASP A 154 24.05 7.13 -22.34
C ASP A 154 25.21 7.96 -21.74
N THR A 155 24.87 8.98 -20.95
CA THR A 155 25.84 9.88 -20.29
C THR A 155 26.41 9.26 -19.00
N GLN A 156 25.93 8.08 -18.59
CA GLN A 156 26.41 7.37 -17.41
C GLN A 156 27.83 6.84 -17.64
N GLN A 157 28.79 7.36 -16.87
CA GLN A 157 30.09 6.71 -16.68
C GLN A 157 29.85 5.32 -16.07
N PRO A 158 30.56 4.25 -16.48
CA PRO A 158 30.32 2.91 -15.94
C PRO A 158 30.50 2.95 -14.42
N PRO A 159 29.51 2.51 -13.63
CA PRO A 159 29.60 2.57 -12.18
C PRO A 159 30.76 1.71 -11.70
N GLY A 160 31.66 2.32 -10.93
CA GLY A 160 32.54 1.59 -10.02
C GLY A 160 31.66 0.72 -9.12
N GLN A 161 32.10 -0.51 -8.91
CA GLN A 161 31.38 -1.53 -8.15
C GLN A 161 31.21 -1.08 -6.68
N ASP A 162 30.15 -0.32 -6.39
CA ASP A 162 29.77 -0.02 -5.01
C ASP A 162 28.32 -0.47 -4.75
N THR A 163 28.26 -1.64 -4.12
CA THR A 163 27.27 -2.14 -3.16
C THR A 163 25.80 -1.85 -3.48
N VAL A 164 25.20 -2.75 -4.25
CA VAL A 164 23.75 -2.96 -4.24
C VAL A 164 23.37 -3.48 -2.86
N GLN A 165 22.86 -2.61 -1.98
CA GLN A 165 22.32 -3.00 -0.69
C GLN A 165 21.12 -3.92 -0.93
N GLN A 166 21.30 -5.21 -0.64
CA GLN A 166 20.25 -6.22 -0.66
C GLN A 166 19.12 -5.80 0.30
N CYS A 167 17.89 -5.83 -0.18
CA CYS A 167 16.70 -5.92 0.66
C CYS A 167 16.09 -7.29 0.36
N TYR A 168 16.26 -8.25 1.27
CA TYR A 168 15.47 -9.46 1.26
C TYR A 168 14.03 -9.04 1.61
N ASP A 169 13.11 -9.21 0.66
CA ASP A 169 11.65 -9.17 0.92
C ASP A 169 11.28 -10.51 1.60
N GLU A 170 11.68 -10.69 2.87
CA GLU A 170 11.19 -11.80 3.71
C GLU A 170 10.11 -11.38 4.71
N ASP A 171 9.72 -10.10 4.74
CA ASP A 171 8.65 -9.61 5.61
C ASP A 171 7.41 -9.21 4.80
N GLU A 172 6.75 -10.19 4.18
CA GLU A 172 5.34 -10.04 3.75
C GLU A 172 4.38 -10.58 4.82
N PHE A 173 4.73 -10.59 6.11
CA PHE A 173 3.77 -10.81 7.21
C PHE A 173 4.21 -10.15 8.52
N GLU A 174 4.13 -8.82 8.58
CA GLU A 174 3.65 -8.15 9.79
C GLU A 174 2.67 -7.07 9.32
N GLU A 175 1.37 -7.32 9.52
CA GLU A 175 0.41 -6.23 9.71
C GLU A 175 0.86 -5.47 10.97
N SER A 176 1.89 -4.64 10.81
CA SER A 176 2.04 -3.52 11.71
C SER A 176 0.83 -2.64 11.44
N GLU A 177 -0.07 -2.61 12.41
CA GLU A 177 -1.03 -1.54 12.64
C GLU A 177 -0.26 -0.23 12.84
N ASP A 178 0.46 0.23 11.81
CA ASP A 178 0.83 1.63 11.66
C ASP A 178 -0.33 2.27 10.89
N GLU A 179 -1.47 2.27 11.57
CA GLU A 179 -2.53 3.24 11.38
C GLU A 179 -1.91 4.61 11.66
N SER A 180 -1.15 5.10 10.68
CA SER A 180 -0.65 6.45 10.61
C SER A 180 -1.83 7.37 10.34
N ASP A 181 -2.75 7.46 11.30
CA ASP A 181 -3.71 8.52 11.51
C ASP A 181 -4.19 9.18 10.20
N TYR A 182 -4.63 8.33 9.27
CA TYR A 182 -5.47 8.75 8.17
C TYR A 182 -6.93 8.64 8.62
N GLU A 183 -7.21 9.06 9.85
CA GLU A 183 -8.52 9.49 10.33
C GLU A 183 -8.96 10.68 9.46
N SER A 184 -9.54 10.38 8.29
CA SER A 184 -10.63 11.20 7.78
C SER A 184 -11.84 10.79 8.60
N THR A 185 -11.86 11.20 9.87
CA THR A 185 -13.10 11.41 10.60
C THR A 185 -13.96 12.25 9.65
N ASP A 186 -15.02 11.64 9.12
CA ASP A 186 -15.97 12.33 8.27
C ASP A 186 -16.52 13.51 9.07
N ASP A 187 -16.30 14.71 8.53
CA ASP A 187 -16.99 15.94 8.94
C ASP A 187 -18.46 15.85 8.49
N GLU A 188 -19.21 14.93 9.10
CA GLU A 188 -20.67 14.84 9.04
C GLU A 188 -21.21 14.75 10.47
N GLU A 189 -20.84 15.70 11.34
CA GLU A 189 -21.63 16.03 12.53
C GLU A 189 -21.85 17.55 12.61
N ASP A 190 -22.94 17.97 11.96
CA ASP A 190 -23.60 19.23 12.23
C ASP A 190 -24.08 19.29 13.69
N GLU A 191 -23.75 20.42 14.34
CA GLU A 191 -24.41 21.04 15.49
C GLU A 191 -25.05 20.12 16.55
N LYS A 192 -24.34 19.85 17.66
CA LYS A 192 -24.95 19.94 19.00
C LYS A 192 -24.03 20.58 20.03
N GLU A 193 -24.46 21.78 20.43
CA GLU A 193 -24.08 22.50 21.64
C GLU A 193 -24.18 21.57 22.87
N GLY A 194 -23.12 21.53 23.69
CA GLY A 194 -23.04 20.61 24.82
C GLY A 194 -21.79 20.83 25.66
N THR A 195 -21.72 21.98 26.33
CA THR A 195 -20.75 22.35 27.36
C THR A 195 -20.40 21.18 28.29
N ARG A 196 -19.11 20.79 28.34
CA ARG A 196 -18.49 20.21 29.54
C ARG A 196 -16.97 20.28 29.44
N GLY A 197 -16.41 21.26 30.14
CA GLY A 197 -14.98 21.50 30.19
C GLY A 197 -14.20 20.38 30.86
N PHE A 198 -12.95 20.24 30.46
CA PHE A 198 -11.91 19.61 31.27
C PHE A 198 -10.62 20.43 31.11
N ASN A 199 -10.20 21.04 32.21
CA ASN A 199 -8.91 21.71 32.38
C ASN A 199 -7.79 20.67 32.25
N LEU A 200 -6.79 20.93 31.42
CA LEU A 200 -5.49 20.27 31.51
C LEU A 200 -4.47 21.24 32.14
N PRO A 201 -3.70 20.81 33.16
CA PRO A 201 -2.72 21.67 33.82
C PRO A 201 -1.56 22.04 32.91
N PHE A 202 -1.21 23.32 33.00
CA PHE A 202 0.01 23.91 32.48
C PHE A 202 1.18 23.51 33.38
N GLU A 203 2.09 22.67 32.90
CA GLU A 203 3.43 22.52 33.46
C GLU A 203 4.47 22.98 32.45
N LYS A 204 5.47 23.65 33.00
CA LYS A 204 6.37 24.60 32.37
C LYS A 204 7.77 24.01 32.33
N ASP A 205 8.49 24.38 31.28
CA ASP A 205 9.95 24.41 31.15
C ASP A 205 10.68 23.08 30.91
N ASP A 206 11.14 22.90 29.66
CA ASP A 206 12.54 22.51 29.42
C ASP A 206 13.09 23.32 28.24
N ASP A 207 14.13 24.08 28.55
CA ASP A 207 14.85 25.05 27.72
C ASP A 207 15.70 24.33 26.68
N VAL A 208 15.30 24.40 25.41
CA VAL A 208 16.16 24.08 24.27
C VAL A 208 16.37 25.33 23.45
N SER A 209 17.53 25.93 23.66
CA SER A 209 18.10 27.04 22.91
C SER A 209 17.99 26.80 21.40
N VAL A 210 17.04 27.51 20.78
CA VAL A 210 16.93 27.62 19.33
C VAL A 210 18.05 28.53 18.87
N GLU A 211 19.13 27.95 18.34
CA GLU A 211 20.06 28.72 17.52
C GLU A 211 19.33 29.12 16.23
N GLU A 212 18.81 30.36 16.22
CA GLU A 212 18.44 31.11 15.02
C GLU A 212 19.68 31.26 14.13
N SER A 213 19.91 30.26 13.28
CA SER A 213 20.79 30.42 12.13
C SER A 213 20.04 31.20 11.07
N ALA A 214 20.34 32.49 11.05
CA ALA A 214 19.91 33.47 10.07
C ALA A 214 20.04 32.96 8.62
N SER A 215 19.12 33.44 7.80
CA SER A 215 18.99 33.21 6.37
C SER A 215 20.31 33.12 5.62
N SER A 216 20.57 31.95 5.05
CA SER A 216 21.28 31.85 3.78
C SER A 216 20.25 31.45 2.72
N GLN A 217 19.65 32.45 2.07
CA GLN A 217 19.16 32.27 0.71
C GLN A 217 20.38 31.92 -0.14
N SER A 218 20.74 30.64 -0.19
CA SER A 218 21.63 30.20 -1.24
C SER A 218 20.84 30.35 -2.54
N SER A 219 21.36 31.20 -3.42
CA SER A 219 21.14 31.12 -4.86
C SER A 219 21.68 29.75 -5.32
N GLY A 220 20.97 28.69 -4.96
CA GLY A 220 21.45 27.32 -5.00
C GLY A 220 21.10 26.68 -6.33
N VAL A 221 22.09 26.54 -7.20
CA VAL A 221 22.06 25.50 -8.23
C VAL A 221 21.98 24.17 -7.47
N GLY A 222 20.79 23.57 -7.44
CA GLY A 222 20.61 22.25 -6.83
C GLY A 222 21.42 21.19 -7.59
N PRO A 223 21.62 20.00 -7.01
CA PRO A 223 22.33 18.91 -7.69
C PRO A 223 21.65 18.58 -9.02
N GLU A 224 22.43 18.59 -10.11
CA GLU A 224 21.96 18.15 -11.42
C GLU A 224 21.76 16.62 -11.40
N ASP A 225 20.55 16.17 -11.69
CA ASP A 225 20.25 14.74 -11.87
C ASP A 225 19.36 14.58 -13.11
N PRO A 226 19.96 14.55 -14.32
CA PRO A 226 19.21 14.40 -15.57
C PRO A 226 18.28 13.18 -15.58
N LEU A 227 18.70 12.09 -14.92
CA LEU A 227 17.89 10.87 -14.80
C LEU A 227 16.70 11.07 -13.87
N GLY A 228 16.91 11.70 -12.72
CA GLY A 228 15.83 12.11 -11.82
C GLY A 228 14.83 13.03 -12.52
N ASP A 229 15.30 13.96 -13.36
CA ASP A 229 14.49 14.90 -14.13
C ASP A 229 13.57 14.17 -15.13
N ILE A 230 14.12 13.27 -15.96
CA ILE A 230 13.30 12.53 -16.93
C ILE A 230 12.32 11.57 -16.25
N VAL A 231 12.71 10.98 -15.11
CA VAL A 231 11.81 10.15 -14.28
C VAL A 231 10.70 11.00 -13.67
N LEU A 232 10.98 12.20 -13.18
CA LEU A 232 9.96 13.13 -12.68
C LEU A 232 8.94 13.47 -13.77
N ARG A 233 9.42 13.81 -14.99
CA ARG A 233 8.55 14.07 -16.14
C ARG A 233 7.62 12.88 -16.40
N PHE A 234 8.18 11.68 -16.51
CA PHE A 234 7.40 10.45 -16.73
C PHE A 234 6.37 10.21 -15.62
N CYS A 235 6.78 10.30 -14.35
CA CYS A 235 5.90 10.04 -13.21
C CYS A 235 4.75 11.05 -13.13
N TYR A 236 5.03 12.32 -13.46
CA TYR A 236 4.02 13.37 -13.49
C TYR A 236 3.04 13.21 -14.67
N ASP A 237 3.54 12.89 -15.86
CA ASP A 237 2.70 12.63 -17.03
C ASP A 237 1.76 11.43 -16.78
N MET A 238 2.25 10.41 -16.07
CA MET A 238 1.46 9.28 -15.62
C MET A 238 0.42 9.66 -14.56
N ALA A 239 0.77 10.55 -13.61
CA ALA A 239 -0.11 11.03 -12.55
C ALA A 239 -1.22 11.97 -13.04
N THR A 240 -1.05 12.60 -14.20
CA THR A 240 -1.97 13.59 -14.78
C THR A 240 -2.76 13.05 -15.97
N GLU A 241 -2.62 11.76 -16.26
CA GLU A 241 -3.28 11.09 -17.37
C GLU A 241 -4.82 11.20 -17.29
N ASP A 242 -5.43 11.51 -18.43
CA ASP A 242 -6.88 11.57 -18.59
C ASP A 242 -7.46 10.18 -18.81
N PHE A 243 -8.70 9.96 -18.36
CA PHE A 243 -9.40 8.72 -18.62
C PHE A 243 -9.89 8.66 -20.06
N GLU A 244 -9.54 7.59 -20.78
CA GLU A 244 -10.04 7.28 -22.11
C GLU A 244 -11.43 6.64 -21.96
N ASP A 245 -12.40 7.11 -22.74
CA ASP A 245 -13.82 6.68 -22.68
C ASP A 245 -14.45 6.75 -21.28
N GLY A 246 -13.97 7.65 -20.43
CA GLY A 246 -14.45 7.80 -19.04
C GLY A 246 -14.13 6.61 -18.14
N ARG A 247 -13.19 5.75 -18.53
CA ARG A 247 -12.81 4.55 -17.75
C ARG A 247 -11.52 4.81 -16.98
N ALA A 248 -11.59 4.81 -15.65
CA ALA A 248 -10.41 5.05 -14.82
C ALA A 248 -9.27 4.04 -15.08
N SER A 249 -9.63 2.77 -15.33
CA SER A 249 -8.69 1.69 -15.67
C SER A 249 -7.98 1.86 -17.02
N SER A 250 -8.33 2.88 -17.82
CA SER A 250 -7.55 3.25 -19.00
C SER A 250 -6.21 3.87 -18.63
N SER A 251 -6.10 4.52 -17.47
CA SER A 251 -4.84 5.14 -17.04
C SER A 251 -3.84 4.10 -16.56
N LEU A 252 -2.55 4.41 -16.66
CA LEU A 252 -1.47 3.52 -16.24
C LEU A 252 -1.50 3.30 -14.71
N LEU A 253 -1.61 4.37 -13.92
CA LEU A 253 -1.59 4.26 -12.46
C LEU A 253 -2.80 3.49 -11.91
N VAL A 254 -4.01 3.77 -12.39
CA VAL A 254 -5.22 3.09 -11.89
C VAL A 254 -5.22 1.63 -12.29
N TYR A 255 -4.83 1.30 -13.52
CA TYR A 255 -4.70 -0.10 -13.93
C TYR A 255 -3.66 -0.84 -13.10
N PHE A 256 -2.49 -0.23 -12.85
CA PHE A 256 -1.48 -0.82 -11.98
C PHE A 256 -2.03 -1.06 -10.57
N SER A 257 -2.76 -0.11 -10.00
CA SER A 257 -3.40 -0.31 -8.69
C SER A 257 -4.36 -1.51 -8.69
N ALA A 258 -5.09 -1.74 -9.79
CA ALA A 258 -5.97 -2.92 -9.92
C ALA A 258 -5.17 -4.23 -10.00
N VAL A 259 -4.01 -4.24 -10.68
CA VAL A 259 -3.07 -5.37 -10.67
C VAL A 259 -2.57 -5.65 -9.25
N ARG A 260 -2.30 -4.62 -8.46
CA ARG A 260 -1.89 -4.76 -7.06
C ARG A 260 -3.03 -5.17 -6.13
N GLY A 261 -4.28 -5.11 -6.60
CA GLY A 261 -5.43 -5.72 -5.96
C GLY A 261 -5.55 -7.23 -6.17
N LEU A 262 -4.65 -7.87 -6.92
CA LEU A 262 -4.60 -9.31 -7.11
C LEU A 262 -3.84 -9.99 -5.97
N SER A 263 -4.34 -11.13 -5.48
CA SER A 263 -3.66 -11.92 -4.45
C SER A 263 -2.35 -12.52 -4.97
N ARG A 264 -1.37 -12.70 -4.09
CA ARG A 264 -0.12 -13.39 -4.44
C ARG A 264 -0.25 -14.90 -4.19
N PRO A 265 0.50 -15.75 -4.92
CA PRO A 265 1.45 -15.41 -5.99
C PRO A 265 0.84 -15.36 -7.41
N ARG A 266 -0.38 -15.85 -7.63
CA ARG A 266 -0.95 -16.07 -8.98
C ARG A 266 -2.09 -15.13 -9.37
N GLY A 267 -2.61 -14.31 -8.45
CA GLY A 267 -3.74 -13.44 -8.70
C GLY A 267 -5.07 -14.17 -8.83
N ASP A 268 -5.20 -15.33 -8.16
CA ASP A 268 -6.40 -16.16 -8.21
C ASP A 268 -7.60 -15.45 -7.55
N GLU A 269 -7.32 -14.66 -6.51
CA GLU A 269 -8.31 -13.90 -5.74
C GLU A 269 -8.01 -12.40 -5.78
N TYR A 270 -8.97 -11.61 -5.27
CA TYR A 270 -8.83 -10.17 -5.11
C TYR A 270 -8.61 -9.84 -3.63
N LEU A 271 -7.69 -8.91 -3.36
CA LEU A 271 -7.41 -8.44 -2.01
C LEU A 271 -8.66 -7.85 -1.37
N ARG A 272 -8.82 -8.14 -0.07
CA ARG A 272 -9.86 -7.54 0.75
C ARG A 272 -9.55 -6.05 0.99
N PRO A 273 -10.56 -5.22 1.32
CA PRO A 273 -10.37 -3.81 1.59
C PRO A 273 -9.20 -3.53 2.56
N HIS A 274 -9.05 -4.26 3.68
CA HIS A 274 -7.97 -4.00 4.67
C HIS A 274 -6.57 -4.22 4.11
N GLN A 275 -6.42 -5.12 3.13
CA GLN A 275 -5.16 -5.38 2.46
C GLN A 275 -4.91 -4.42 1.29
N PHE A 276 -5.97 -3.93 0.66
CA PHE A 276 -5.86 -3.07 -0.51
C PHE A 276 -5.74 -1.57 -0.18
N THR A 277 -6.39 -1.09 0.88
CA THR A 277 -6.31 0.33 1.26
C THR A 277 -4.88 0.79 1.59
N PRO A 278 -3.99 -0.02 2.20
CA PRO A 278 -2.57 0.34 2.35
C PRO A 278 -1.85 0.53 1.01
N VAL A 279 -2.14 -0.30 -0.01
CA VAL A 279 -1.59 -0.14 -1.37
C VAL A 279 -1.99 1.22 -1.94
N LEU A 280 -3.25 1.59 -1.83
CA LEU A 280 -3.74 2.91 -2.27
C LEU A 280 -3.05 4.05 -1.51
N SER A 281 -2.92 3.95 -0.18
CA SER A 281 -2.23 4.96 0.63
C SER A 281 -0.79 5.19 0.18
N ARG A 282 -0.06 4.11 -0.13
CA ARG A 282 1.31 4.19 -0.67
C ARG A 282 1.35 4.94 -2.00
N LEU A 283 0.47 4.59 -2.94
CA LEU A 283 0.38 5.24 -4.24
C LEU A 283 -0.03 6.72 -4.14
N ILE A 284 -1.01 7.05 -3.28
CA ILE A 284 -1.46 8.42 -3.02
C ILE A 284 -0.31 9.26 -2.48
N TYR A 285 0.45 8.75 -1.51
CA TYR A 285 1.59 9.44 -0.93
C TYR A 285 2.67 9.73 -1.96
N CYS A 286 3.12 8.71 -2.71
CA CYS A 286 4.14 8.89 -3.75
C CYS A 286 3.67 9.86 -4.83
N THR A 287 2.41 9.76 -5.25
CA THR A 287 1.83 10.65 -6.26
C THR A 287 1.81 12.11 -5.78
N ARG A 288 1.47 12.36 -4.50
CA ARG A 288 1.53 13.71 -3.90
C ARG A 288 2.95 14.27 -3.85
N LEU A 289 3.95 13.44 -3.54
CA LEU A 289 5.36 13.85 -3.61
C LEU A 289 5.74 14.30 -5.03
N ILE A 290 5.35 13.53 -6.04
CA ILE A 290 5.60 13.85 -7.46
C ILE A 290 4.92 15.16 -7.87
N PHE A 291 3.65 15.37 -7.48
CA PHE A 291 2.95 16.62 -7.74
C PHE A 291 3.65 17.82 -7.11
N LEU A 292 4.06 17.70 -5.83
CA LEU A 292 4.73 18.80 -5.16
C LEU A 292 6.07 19.16 -5.82
N GLU A 293 6.91 18.15 -6.12
CA GLU A 293 8.19 18.37 -6.81
C GLU A 293 7.99 18.95 -8.21
N ARG A 294 6.97 18.51 -8.95
CA ARG A 294 6.74 19.05 -10.30
C ARG A 294 6.25 20.50 -10.28
N ILE A 295 5.36 20.85 -9.36
CA ILE A 295 4.66 22.15 -9.38
C ILE A 295 5.48 23.22 -8.67
N VAL A 296 6.04 22.89 -7.50
CA VAL A 296 6.77 23.83 -6.65
C VAL A 296 8.13 23.27 -6.24
N PRO A 297 8.98 22.85 -7.20
CA PRO A 297 10.28 22.28 -6.89
C PRO A 297 11.13 23.27 -6.11
N ARG A 298 11.86 22.79 -5.09
CA ARG A 298 12.84 23.62 -4.38
C ARG A 298 13.97 24.09 -5.30
N PHE A 299 14.44 23.21 -6.20
CA PHE A 299 15.54 23.45 -7.12
C PHE A 299 15.11 23.20 -8.57
N ALA A 300 15.77 23.85 -9.54
CA ALA A 300 15.45 23.65 -10.94
C ALA A 300 15.79 22.23 -11.43
N HIS A 301 14.97 21.69 -12.33
CA HIS A 301 15.28 20.48 -13.10
C HIS A 301 15.68 20.91 -14.51
N ALA A 302 16.99 21.18 -14.68
CA ALA A 302 17.53 21.79 -15.88
C ALA A 302 17.29 20.94 -17.13
N HIS A 303 17.38 19.61 -17.02
CA HIS A 303 17.30 18.72 -18.18
C HIS A 303 15.90 18.69 -18.80
N ILE A 304 14.85 18.90 -18.00
CA ILE A 304 13.45 18.98 -18.45
C ILE A 304 12.92 20.43 -18.53
N GLY A 305 13.79 21.43 -18.35
CA GLY A 305 13.44 22.85 -18.45
C GLY A 305 12.49 23.37 -17.37
N LEU A 306 12.48 22.76 -16.18
CA LEU A 306 11.63 23.19 -15.06
C LEU A 306 12.41 24.10 -14.11
N SER A 307 11.94 25.33 -13.95
CA SER A 307 12.56 26.29 -13.01
C SER A 307 12.25 25.95 -11.55
N ALA A 308 13.13 26.40 -10.64
CA ALA A 308 12.82 26.38 -9.21
C ALA A 308 11.57 27.22 -8.91
N ARG A 309 10.87 26.89 -7.82
CA ARG A 309 9.66 27.59 -7.40
C ARG A 309 9.92 29.10 -7.21
N PRO A 310 8.95 29.96 -7.56
CA PRO A 310 9.06 31.39 -7.31
C PRO A 310 9.04 31.72 -5.81
N LEU A 311 9.49 32.92 -5.47
CA LEU A 311 9.45 33.44 -4.09
C LEU A 311 8.02 33.56 -3.55
N TYR A 312 7.05 33.85 -4.43
CA TYR A 312 5.64 34.07 -4.09
C TYR A 312 4.73 33.26 -5.03
N GLY A 313 3.49 32.99 -4.60
CA GLY A 313 2.48 32.34 -5.45
C GLY A 313 2.52 30.80 -5.49
N GLN A 314 3.41 30.16 -4.72
CA GLN A 314 3.54 28.69 -4.66
C GLN A 314 2.21 27.98 -4.38
N LEU A 315 1.40 28.52 -3.45
CA LEU A 315 0.09 27.96 -3.14
C LEU A 315 -0.89 28.04 -4.32
N GLN A 316 -0.88 29.16 -5.05
CA GLN A 316 -1.76 29.35 -6.20
C GLN A 316 -1.42 28.36 -7.32
N MET A 317 -0.13 28.16 -7.60
CA MET A 317 0.34 27.15 -8.55
C MET A 317 -0.14 25.75 -8.18
N LEU A 318 -0.06 25.37 -6.90
CA LEU A 318 -0.58 24.08 -6.43
C LEU A 318 -2.10 23.98 -6.59
N LYS A 319 -2.85 25.03 -6.25
CA LYS A 319 -4.31 25.03 -6.31
C LYS A 319 -4.85 24.84 -7.73
N GLU A 320 -4.20 25.46 -8.72
CA GLU A 320 -4.59 25.34 -10.14
C GLU A 320 -4.57 23.88 -10.61
N VAL A 321 -3.50 23.15 -10.30
CA VAL A 321 -3.40 21.72 -10.67
C VAL A 321 -4.30 20.85 -9.80
N ARG A 322 -4.44 21.18 -8.50
CA ARG A 322 -5.24 20.38 -7.57
C ARG A 322 -6.70 20.23 -8.00
N ALA A 323 -7.32 21.33 -8.43
CA ALA A 323 -8.73 21.36 -8.80
C ALA A 323 -9.07 20.38 -9.93
N GLU A 324 -8.12 20.15 -10.84
CA GLU A 324 -8.32 19.28 -11.99
C GLU A 324 -7.79 17.86 -11.77
N LYS A 325 -6.67 17.69 -11.04
CA LYS A 325 -5.90 16.43 -11.07
C LYS A 325 -5.69 15.75 -9.73
N MET A 326 -5.94 16.39 -8.60
CA MET A 326 -5.53 15.83 -7.29
C MET A 326 -6.66 15.64 -6.28
N CYS A 327 -7.84 16.19 -6.54
CA CYS A 327 -8.95 16.14 -5.60
C CYS A 327 -9.84 14.92 -5.85
N ASP A 328 -10.62 14.54 -4.84
CA ASP A 328 -11.63 13.50 -5.00
C ASP A 328 -12.69 13.95 -6.04
N GLY A 329 -13.21 12.98 -6.80
CA GLY A 329 -14.14 13.20 -7.90
C GLY A 329 -13.51 13.71 -9.20
N THR A 330 -12.19 13.98 -9.25
CA THR A 330 -11.54 14.33 -10.51
C THR A 330 -11.33 13.10 -11.41
N MET A 331 -11.41 13.30 -12.73
CA MET A 331 -11.09 12.27 -13.73
C MET A 331 -9.58 12.12 -13.91
N SER A 332 -8.90 11.76 -12.81
CA SER A 332 -7.45 11.58 -12.74
C SER A 332 -7.10 10.38 -11.86
N PRO A 333 -5.89 9.80 -12.01
CA PRO A 333 -5.46 8.68 -11.17
C PRO A 333 -5.54 8.96 -9.68
N LEU A 334 -5.09 10.14 -9.24
CA LEU A 334 -5.11 10.49 -7.82
C LEU A 334 -6.55 10.68 -7.31
N GLY A 335 -7.45 11.25 -8.11
CA GLY A 335 -8.87 11.36 -7.77
C GLY A 335 -9.54 9.99 -7.60
N GLU A 336 -9.26 9.05 -8.51
CA GLU A 336 -9.76 7.68 -8.40
C GLU A 336 -9.18 6.95 -7.18
N PHE A 337 -7.88 7.12 -6.88
CA PHE A 337 -7.29 6.53 -5.67
C PHE A 337 -7.95 7.03 -4.39
N LEU A 338 -8.23 8.33 -4.29
CA LEU A 338 -8.94 8.91 -3.14
C LEU A 338 -10.37 8.35 -3.03
N SER A 339 -11.07 8.24 -4.16
CA SER A 339 -12.42 7.65 -4.22
C SER A 339 -12.42 6.19 -3.79
N LEU A 340 -11.48 5.38 -4.28
CA LEU A 340 -11.34 3.97 -3.93
C LEU A 340 -10.93 3.76 -2.46
N LEU A 341 -10.06 4.63 -1.93
CA LEU A 341 -9.65 4.58 -0.53
C LEU A 341 -10.82 4.88 0.41
N ALA A 342 -11.61 5.92 0.11
CA ALA A 342 -12.83 6.25 0.85
C ALA A 342 -13.85 5.09 0.80
N TYR A 343 -14.05 4.51 -0.38
CA TYR A 343 -14.93 3.35 -0.55
C TYR A 343 -14.45 2.12 0.24
N GLY A 344 -13.14 1.83 0.22
CA GLY A 344 -12.55 0.71 0.96
C GLY A 344 -12.71 0.85 2.48
N ARG A 345 -12.52 2.06 3.01
CA ARG A 345 -12.72 2.35 4.44
C ARG A 345 -14.17 2.19 4.88
N ALA A 346 -15.12 2.66 4.08
CA ALA A 346 -16.54 2.46 4.36
C ALA A 346 -16.91 0.97 4.43
N LEU A 347 -16.22 0.12 3.66
CA LEU A 347 -16.40 -1.33 3.73
C LEU A 347 -15.75 -1.98 4.95
N HIS A 348 -14.62 -1.46 5.47
CA HIS A 348 -13.99 -2.01 6.69
C HIS A 348 -14.96 -2.05 7.87
N GLY A 349 -15.74 -0.99 8.05
CA GLY A 349 -16.75 -0.93 9.11
C GLY A 349 -17.83 -2.03 9.01
N THR A 350 -17.96 -2.68 7.85
CA THR A 350 -18.94 -3.75 7.59
C THR A 350 -18.34 -5.16 7.63
N GLU A 351 -17.01 -5.32 7.63
CA GLU A 351 -16.34 -6.64 7.52
C GLU A 351 -16.14 -7.35 8.87
N GLY A 352 -16.44 -6.70 10.00
CA GLY A 352 -16.22 -7.25 11.34
C GLY A 352 -14.72 -7.26 11.74
N PRO A 353 -14.39 -7.41 13.03
CA PRO A 353 -13.00 -7.39 13.48
C PRO A 353 -12.20 -8.57 12.90
N VAL A 354 -10.96 -8.29 12.49
CA VAL A 354 -9.99 -9.33 12.13
C VAL A 354 -9.51 -9.98 13.42
N TYR A 355 -9.83 -11.26 13.62
CA TYR A 355 -9.33 -12.01 14.76
C TYR A 355 -7.97 -12.62 14.43
N HIS A 356 -6.89 -12.04 14.98
CA HIS A 356 -5.58 -12.68 14.98
C HIS A 356 -5.52 -13.68 16.14
N PHE A 357 -5.62 -14.97 15.82
CA PHE A 357 -5.36 -16.04 16.78
C PHE A 357 -3.86 -16.25 16.89
N HIS A 358 -3.23 -15.64 17.89
CA HIS A 358 -1.88 -16.03 18.28
C HIS A 358 -1.96 -17.29 19.14
N TRP A 359 -1.42 -18.40 18.61
CA TRP A 359 -1.18 -19.58 19.43
C TRP A 359 0.00 -19.26 20.36
N SER A 360 -0.29 -19.01 21.64
CA SER A 360 0.74 -19.03 22.68
C SER A 360 1.34 -20.44 22.73
N GLU A 361 2.67 -20.55 22.81
CA GLU A 361 3.35 -21.84 23.09
C GLU A 361 2.82 -22.47 24.41
N ASP A 362 2.27 -21.65 25.30
CA ASP A 362 1.56 -22.08 26.49
C ASP A 362 0.06 -22.22 26.23
N ALA A 363 -0.32 -23.20 25.39
CA ALA A 363 -1.71 -23.61 25.18
C ALA A 363 -2.47 -23.91 26.51
N ARG A 364 -1.72 -24.21 27.59
CA ARG A 364 -2.24 -24.38 28.96
C ARG A 364 -2.84 -23.11 29.56
N GLU A 365 -2.26 -21.94 29.31
CA GLU A 365 -2.73 -20.70 29.94
C GLU A 365 -4.00 -20.18 29.24
N ALA A 366 -4.04 -20.27 27.91
CA ALA A 366 -5.24 -19.95 27.12
C ALA A 366 -6.41 -20.88 27.46
N LEU A 367 -6.14 -22.19 27.61
CA LEU A 367 -7.16 -23.15 28.07
C LEU A 367 -7.59 -22.84 29.52
N GLY A 368 -6.65 -22.48 30.40
CA GLY A 368 -6.97 -22.07 31.77
C GLY A 368 -7.91 -20.86 31.85
N GLN A 369 -7.73 -19.88 30.96
CA GLN A 369 -8.65 -18.74 30.87
C GLN A 369 -10.01 -19.13 30.30
N ALA A 370 -10.05 -19.98 29.25
CA ALA A 370 -11.28 -20.50 28.68
C ALA A 370 -12.08 -21.36 29.69
N THR A 371 -11.39 -22.16 30.51
CA THR A 371 -11.99 -22.94 31.61
C THR A 371 -12.54 -22.03 32.70
N LYS A 372 -11.83 -20.95 33.06
CA LYS A 372 -12.29 -19.97 34.06
C LYS A 372 -13.52 -19.18 33.60
N GLN A 373 -13.60 -18.85 32.31
CA GLN A 373 -14.77 -18.23 31.68
C GLN A 373 -15.94 -19.22 31.59
N SER A 374 -15.69 -20.46 31.18
CA SER A 374 -16.71 -21.52 31.11
C SER A 374 -17.27 -21.86 32.50
N ARG A 375 -16.44 -21.86 33.55
CA ARG A 375 -16.85 -22.04 34.95
C ARG A 375 -17.80 -20.95 35.43
N ARG A 376 -17.62 -19.70 34.98
CA ARG A 376 -18.55 -18.60 35.26
C ARG A 376 -19.89 -18.76 34.53
N LEU A 377 -19.87 -19.31 33.32
CA LEU A 377 -21.06 -19.50 32.49
C LEU A 377 -21.87 -20.77 32.87
N MET A 378 -21.20 -21.78 33.44
CA MET A 378 -21.78 -23.08 33.82
C MET A 378 -22.02 -23.20 35.35
N TYR A 379 -22.30 -22.09 36.03
CA TYR A 379 -22.62 -22.06 37.48
C TYR A 379 -21.61 -22.78 38.39
N GLU A 380 -20.33 -22.54 38.17
CA GLU A 380 -19.23 -23.14 38.94
C GLU A 380 -19.10 -24.66 38.82
N TRP A 381 -19.79 -25.30 37.87
CA TRP A 381 -19.58 -26.70 37.54
C TRP A 381 -18.17 -26.94 37.02
N GLU A 382 -17.50 -27.96 37.55
CA GLU A 382 -16.11 -28.30 37.28
C GLU A 382 -16.09 -29.70 36.64
N PRO A 383 -15.82 -29.83 35.33
CA PRO A 383 -15.74 -31.14 34.70
C PRO A 383 -14.53 -31.93 35.26
N LEU A 384 -14.66 -33.25 35.35
CA LEU A 384 -13.58 -34.15 35.75
C LEU A 384 -12.34 -33.89 34.90
N ASP A 385 -11.22 -33.56 35.55
CA ASP A 385 -9.96 -33.13 34.92
C ASP A 385 -9.54 -34.14 33.84
N PRO A 386 -9.66 -33.82 32.53
CA PRO A 386 -9.36 -34.79 31.50
C PRO A 386 -7.87 -35.08 31.50
N ASN A 387 -7.47 -36.36 31.55
CA ASN A 387 -6.06 -36.71 31.44
C ASN A 387 -5.57 -36.53 29.99
N PHE A 388 -5.15 -35.32 29.66
CA PHE A 388 -4.72 -34.92 28.31
C PHE A 388 -3.47 -35.68 27.82
N ASN A 389 -2.68 -36.29 28.71
CA ASN A 389 -1.53 -37.11 28.30
C ASN A 389 -1.93 -38.42 27.61
N SER A 390 -3.19 -38.85 27.76
CA SER A 390 -3.72 -40.04 27.12
C SER A 390 -4.28 -39.78 25.71
N ILE A 391 -4.50 -38.51 25.39
CA ILE A 391 -5.07 -38.06 24.13
C ILE A 391 -3.96 -38.04 23.07
N ARG A 392 -4.20 -38.71 21.94
CA ARG A 392 -3.26 -38.79 20.82
C ARG A 392 -3.90 -38.24 19.56
N ASP A 393 -3.17 -37.34 18.90
CA ASP A 393 -3.47 -36.93 17.54
C ASP A 393 -2.43 -37.54 16.60
N ARG A 394 -2.87 -38.40 15.67
CA ARG A 394 -1.99 -39.02 14.68
C ARG A 394 -2.00 -38.21 13.40
N LEU A 395 -1.32 -37.05 13.44
CA LEU A 395 -1.17 -36.14 12.29
C LEU A 395 -0.58 -36.81 11.02
N SER A 396 0.12 -37.95 11.18
CA SER A 396 0.68 -38.72 10.06
C SER A 396 -0.33 -39.60 9.31
N MET A 397 -1.59 -39.68 9.75
CA MET A 397 -2.67 -40.46 9.11
C MET A 397 -3.86 -39.58 8.69
N ALA A 398 -3.60 -38.35 8.23
CA ALA A 398 -4.60 -37.43 7.68
C ALA A 398 -5.18 -37.97 6.35
N THR A 399 -6.06 -38.96 6.46
CA THR A 399 -6.97 -39.40 5.40
C THR A 399 -8.33 -38.75 5.62
N ALA A 400 -9.10 -38.54 4.55
CA ALA A 400 -10.30 -37.68 4.52
C ALA A 400 -11.43 -38.03 5.51
N ASN A 401 -11.29 -39.10 6.31
CA ASN A 401 -12.27 -39.54 7.30
C ASN A 401 -11.71 -39.69 8.73
N TYR A 402 -10.46 -39.29 9.00
CA TYR A 402 -9.93 -39.28 10.36
C TYR A 402 -10.31 -37.98 11.07
N SER A 403 -10.99 -38.11 12.21
CA SER A 403 -11.19 -37.01 13.15
C SER A 403 -10.69 -37.43 14.53
N PHE A 404 -9.81 -36.61 15.09
CA PHE A 404 -9.29 -36.71 16.44
C PHE A 404 -10.37 -36.87 17.51
N VAL A 405 -11.54 -36.26 17.29
CA VAL A 405 -12.71 -36.30 18.19
C VAL A 405 -13.38 -37.68 18.19
N THR A 406 -13.35 -38.37 17.05
CA THR A 406 -13.93 -39.71 16.85
C THR A 406 -12.91 -40.83 17.06
N ASP A 407 -11.66 -40.50 17.39
CA ASP A 407 -10.64 -41.51 17.65
C ASP A 407 -11.04 -42.32 18.90
N PRO A 408 -11.23 -43.64 18.79
CA PRO A 408 -11.71 -44.47 19.90
C PRO A 408 -10.76 -44.47 21.10
N THR A 409 -9.49 -44.08 20.90
CA THR A 409 -8.51 -43.95 21.97
C THR A 409 -8.70 -42.68 22.80
N ASN A 410 -9.27 -41.62 22.23
CA ASN A 410 -9.41 -40.31 22.87
C ASN A 410 -10.69 -40.20 23.72
N ARG A 411 -11.70 -41.06 23.47
CA ARG A 411 -12.99 -41.12 24.22
C ARG A 411 -13.72 -39.76 24.33
N ILE A 412 -13.49 -38.84 23.38
CA ILE A 412 -14.04 -37.48 23.42
C ILE A 412 -15.51 -37.46 22.97
N SER A 413 -15.92 -38.37 22.09
CA SER A 413 -17.30 -38.44 21.55
C SER A 413 -18.37 -38.64 22.62
N ASP A 414 -18.05 -39.38 23.68
CA ASP A 414 -19.04 -39.82 24.67
C ASP A 414 -19.10 -38.88 25.90
N ALA A 415 -18.07 -38.04 26.08
CA ALA A 415 -17.94 -37.13 27.22
C ALA A 415 -19.03 -36.03 27.27
N TYR A 416 -19.56 -35.63 26.12
CA TYR A 416 -20.65 -34.64 26.08
C TYR A 416 -21.98 -35.21 26.60
N LEU A 417 -22.21 -36.52 26.47
CA LEU A 417 -23.45 -37.17 26.91
C LEU A 417 -23.50 -37.36 28.44
N GLU A 418 -22.37 -37.64 29.10
CA GLU A 418 -22.31 -37.72 30.56
C GLU A 418 -22.57 -36.35 31.22
N SER A 419 -22.08 -35.27 30.60
CA SER A 419 -22.27 -33.89 31.06
C SER A 419 -23.75 -33.46 31.04
N ALA A 420 -24.53 -33.98 30.09
CA ALA A 420 -25.97 -33.71 29.97
C ALA A 420 -26.81 -34.49 30.99
N TYR A 421 -26.36 -35.66 31.45
CA TYR A 421 -27.07 -36.47 32.44
C TYR A 421 -26.92 -35.94 33.88
N GLU A 422 -25.77 -35.36 34.22
CA GLU A 422 -25.55 -34.77 35.56
C GLU A 422 -26.20 -33.39 35.73
N GLY A 423 -26.28 -32.59 34.66
CA GLY A 423 -26.92 -31.26 34.70
C GLY A 423 -28.45 -31.27 34.91
N VAL A 424 -29.12 -32.40 34.66
CA VAL A 424 -30.59 -32.52 34.78
C VAL A 424 -31.05 -32.73 36.24
N TYR A 425 -30.18 -33.18 37.15
CA TYR A 425 -30.54 -33.41 38.56
C TYR A 425 -30.53 -32.16 39.45
N ILE A 426 -30.06 -31.00 38.95
CA ILE A 426 -29.98 -29.75 39.73
C ILE A 426 -31.18 -28.80 39.48
N SER A 427 -32.14 -29.18 38.62
CA SER A 427 -33.39 -28.40 38.45
C SER A 427 -34.57 -29.06 39.19
N GLY A 428 -34.82 -28.64 40.44
CA GLY A 428 -35.95 -29.22 41.17
C GLY A 428 -36.15 -28.77 42.62
N ARG A 429 -36.22 -27.46 42.89
CA ARG A 429 -37.04 -26.93 44.01
C ARG A 429 -37.29 -25.43 43.82
N TRP A 430 -38.47 -25.11 43.29
CA TRP A 430 -39.07 -23.79 43.38
C TRP A 430 -39.52 -23.56 44.83
N SER A 431 -39.17 -22.40 45.37
CA SER A 431 -39.61 -21.89 46.67
C SER A 431 -41.11 -21.62 46.69
N SER A 432 -41.76 -21.93 47.80
CA SER A 432 -42.87 -21.14 48.33
C SER A 432 -42.37 -20.29 49.48
#